data_AF-D0LE89-F1
#
_entry.id   AF-D0LE89-F1
#
_cell.length_a   1.000
_cell.length_b   1.000
_cell.length_c   1.000
_cell.angle_alpha   90.00
_cell.angle_beta   90.00
_cell.angle_gamma   90.00
#
_symmetry.space_group_name_H-M   'P 1'
#
loop_
_entity.id
_entity.type
_entity.pdbx_description
1 polymer ?
#
loop_
_entity_poly.entity_id
_entity_poly.type
_entity_poly.pdbx_seq_one_letter_code
_entity_poly.pdbx_strand_id
1 'polypeptide(L)'
;MRDVIGHADDQGWGRRPAVFGLVPTAVLAQLQPDLVDADDASELSPVQQEVADLDEFLASATWPDAVVGVVVTTVITVVPPAEGEPPVARRGVDDVASHPDAKDGRLAVGVLRDGARLALLQMLGSEEQDLLTHPDLAADLVEALAATFEPDDA
;
A
#
# COMPACT_ATOMS: atom_id res chain seq x y z
N MET A 1 -2.27 1.57 -9.97
CA MET A 1 -2.62 1.13 -8.60
C MET A 1 -3.54 -0.09 -8.57
N ARG A 2 -4.55 -0.21 -9.46
CA ARG A 2 -5.31 -1.48 -9.60
C ARG A 2 -4.40 -2.67 -9.89
N ASP A 3 -3.38 -2.46 -10.70
CA ASP A 3 -2.37 -3.48 -11.05
C ASP A 3 -1.62 -4.03 -9.82
N VAL A 4 -1.23 -3.15 -8.90
CA VAL A 4 -0.56 -3.54 -7.63
C VAL A 4 -1.48 -4.31 -6.70
N ILE A 5 -2.78 -4.00 -6.69
CA ILE A 5 -3.74 -4.74 -5.88
C ILE A 5 -3.91 -6.15 -6.43
N GLY A 6 -4.00 -6.31 -7.76
CA GLY A 6 -3.99 -7.63 -8.40
C GLY A 6 -2.71 -8.41 -8.10
N HIS A 7 -1.54 -7.77 -8.19
CA HIS A 7 -0.27 -8.41 -7.87
C HIS A 7 -0.13 -8.76 -6.38
N ALA A 8 -0.67 -7.94 -5.49
CA ALA A 8 -0.69 -8.22 -4.05
C ALA A 8 -1.69 -9.33 -3.70
N ASP A 9 -2.77 -9.48 -4.47
CA ASP A 9 -3.72 -10.58 -4.31
C ASP A 9 -3.06 -11.94 -4.62
N ASP A 10 -2.22 -11.99 -5.67
CA ASP A 10 -1.45 -13.19 -6.07
C ASP A 10 -0.47 -13.67 -4.97
N GLN A 11 0.05 -12.73 -4.16
CA GLN A 11 0.95 -13.01 -3.03
C GLN A 11 0.22 -13.48 -1.74
N GLY A 12 -1.12 -13.54 -1.76
CA GLY A 12 -1.95 -13.94 -0.62
C GLY A 12 -2.12 -12.85 0.45
N TRP A 13 -3.02 -13.08 1.42
CA TRP A 13 -3.30 -12.16 2.54
C TRP A 13 -2.20 -12.25 3.60
N GLY A 14 -1.02 -11.71 3.27
CA GLY A 14 0.13 -11.66 4.16
C GLY A 14 -0.09 -10.75 5.37
N ARG A 15 0.31 -11.18 6.57
CA ARG A 15 0.26 -10.34 7.79
C ARG A 15 1.33 -9.24 7.83
N ARG A 16 2.38 -9.37 7.02
CA ARG A 16 3.47 -8.38 6.97
C ARG A 16 3.16 -7.30 5.94
N PRO A 17 3.52 -6.04 6.21
CA PRO A 17 3.43 -4.99 5.22
C PRO A 17 4.32 -5.33 4.02
N ALA A 18 3.81 -5.14 2.81
CA ALA A 18 4.57 -5.24 1.59
C ALA A 18 4.68 -3.85 0.95
N VAL A 19 5.88 -3.51 0.50
CA VAL A 19 6.18 -2.21 -0.13
C VAL A 19 6.61 -2.46 -1.56
N PHE A 20 6.10 -1.65 -2.48
CA PHE A 20 6.37 -1.76 -3.91
C PHE A 20 6.76 -0.39 -4.45
N GLY A 21 7.94 -0.30 -5.08
CA GLY A 21 8.30 0.86 -5.91
C GLY A 21 7.69 0.71 -7.30
N LEU A 22 7.03 1.74 -7.80
CA LEU A 22 6.47 1.79 -9.15
C LEU A 22 7.51 2.37 -10.09
N VAL A 23 7.94 1.58 -11.06
CA VAL A 23 8.91 1.98 -12.09
C VAL A 23 8.25 1.87 -13.46
N PRO A 24 8.45 2.83 -14.37
CA PRO A 24 7.97 2.67 -15.74
C PRO A 24 8.54 1.40 -16.37
N THR A 25 7.67 0.52 -16.87
CA THR A 25 8.05 -0.78 -17.42
C THR A 25 9.12 -0.64 -18.51
N ALA A 26 9.02 0.41 -19.33
CA ALA A 26 10.00 0.72 -20.38
C ALA A 26 11.41 1.07 -19.84
N VAL A 27 11.49 1.65 -18.64
CA VAL A 27 12.76 1.94 -17.97
C VAL A 27 13.29 0.67 -17.32
N LEU A 28 12.43 -0.08 -16.63
CA LEU A 28 12.80 -1.34 -15.99
C LEU A 28 13.32 -2.36 -17.02
N ALA A 29 12.66 -2.49 -18.18
CA ALA A 29 13.08 -3.39 -19.26
C ALA A 29 14.46 -3.03 -19.84
N GLN A 30 14.89 -1.76 -19.76
CA GLN A 30 16.21 -1.35 -20.21
C GLN A 30 17.30 -1.62 -19.18
N LEU A 31 16.99 -1.45 -17.89
CA LEU A 31 17.96 -1.61 -16.80
C LEU A 31 18.07 -3.06 -16.33
N GLN A 32 16.93 -3.75 -16.22
CA GLN A 32 16.79 -5.11 -15.72
C GLN A 32 15.75 -5.88 -16.54
N PRO A 33 16.07 -6.28 -17.79
CA PRO A 33 15.14 -6.98 -18.67
C PRO A 33 14.64 -8.31 -18.08
N ASP A 34 15.42 -8.99 -17.24
CA ASP A 34 15.03 -10.26 -16.61
C ASP A 34 13.89 -10.12 -15.59
N LEU A 35 13.57 -8.89 -15.16
CA LEU A 35 12.48 -8.60 -14.21
C LEU A 35 11.17 -8.20 -14.90
N VAL A 36 11.19 -7.99 -16.22
CA VAL A 36 10.00 -7.59 -16.97
C VAL A 36 9.57 -8.78 -17.83
N ASP A 37 8.32 -9.20 -17.66
CA ASP A 37 7.75 -10.18 -18.56
C ASP A 37 7.51 -9.54 -19.93
N ALA A 38 7.86 -10.24 -21.01
CA ALA A 38 7.74 -9.73 -22.37
C ALA A 38 6.27 -9.51 -22.79
N ASP A 39 5.34 -10.20 -22.12
CA ASP A 39 3.90 -10.07 -22.31
C ASP A 39 3.26 -9.06 -21.34
N ASP A 40 4.03 -8.41 -20.46
CA ASP A 40 3.54 -7.40 -19.54
C ASP A 40 3.24 -6.08 -20.27
N ALA A 41 1.95 -5.81 -20.47
CA ALA A 41 1.47 -4.60 -21.14
C ALA A 41 1.28 -3.40 -20.18
N SER A 42 1.67 -3.55 -18.91
CA SER A 42 1.47 -2.51 -17.89
C SER A 42 2.43 -1.35 -18.13
N GLU A 43 1.95 -0.12 -17.92
CA GLU A 43 2.78 1.08 -18.04
C GLU A 43 3.80 1.19 -16.89
N LEU A 44 3.46 0.64 -15.72
CA LEU A 44 4.28 0.64 -14.52
C LEU A 44 4.43 -0.79 -14.00
N SER A 45 5.67 -1.18 -13.70
CA SER A 45 5.99 -2.43 -13.02
C SER A 45 6.17 -2.19 -11.52
N PRO A 46 5.46 -2.94 -10.65
CA PRO A 46 5.70 -2.90 -9.21
C PRO A 46 6.92 -3.73 -8.84
N VAL A 47 7.91 -3.11 -8.21
CA VAL A 47 9.12 -3.78 -7.71
C VAL A 47 9.01 -3.93 -6.19
N GLN A 48 8.85 -5.16 -5.73
CA GLN A 48 8.73 -5.46 -4.30
C GLN A 48 10.03 -5.14 -3.55
N GLN A 49 9.90 -4.46 -2.40
CA GLN A 49 10.98 -4.21 -1.45
C GLN A 49 10.83 -5.15 -0.26
N GLU A 50 11.94 -5.73 0.18
CA GLU A 50 11.96 -6.50 1.43
C GLU A 50 12.03 -5.54 2.62
N VAL A 51 10.96 -5.53 3.41
CA VAL A 51 10.82 -4.62 4.56
C VAL A 51 10.57 -5.43 5.83
N ALA A 52 11.44 -5.25 6.82
CA ALA A 52 11.30 -5.88 8.13
C ALA A 52 10.33 -5.12 9.04
N ASP A 53 10.47 -3.79 9.07
CA ASP A 53 9.61 -2.87 9.81
C ASP A 53 9.22 -1.70 8.89
N LEU A 54 7.92 -1.43 8.78
CA LEU A 54 7.42 -0.40 7.85
C LEU A 54 7.76 1.00 8.34
N ASP A 55 7.65 1.24 9.64
CA ASP A 55 7.81 2.58 10.21
C ASP A 55 9.29 3.00 10.13
N GLU A 56 10.22 2.08 10.40
CA GLU A 56 11.66 2.29 10.18
C GLU A 56 12.00 2.47 8.69
N PHE A 57 11.38 1.67 7.82
CA PHE A 57 11.58 1.81 6.38
C PHE A 57 11.10 3.18 5.88
N LEU A 58 9.90 3.63 6.25
CA LEU A 58 9.39 4.93 5.83
C LEU A 58 10.26 6.08 6.33
N ALA A 59 10.84 5.98 7.53
CA ALA A 59 11.73 7.00 8.07
C ALA A 59 13.09 7.09 7.35
N SER A 60 13.51 6.05 6.64
CA SER A 60 14.83 5.97 5.97
C SER A 60 14.74 5.77 4.45
N ALA A 61 13.53 5.60 3.92
CA ALA A 61 13.30 5.29 2.52
C ALA A 61 13.79 6.43 1.64
N THR A 62 14.62 6.09 0.67
CA THR A 62 15.04 6.99 -0.39
C THR A 62 14.81 6.31 -1.72
N TRP A 63 14.13 7.00 -2.63
CA TRP A 63 13.77 6.45 -3.94
C TRP A 63 14.69 6.97 -5.05
N PRO A 64 15.18 6.08 -5.94
CA PRO A 64 15.89 6.52 -7.13
C PRO A 64 14.93 7.26 -8.08
N ASP A 65 15.48 8.10 -8.96
CA ASP A 65 14.67 8.95 -9.86
C ASP A 65 13.74 8.15 -10.81
N ALA A 66 14.11 6.90 -11.09
CA ALA A 66 13.31 5.98 -11.89
C ALA A 66 12.01 5.52 -11.20
N VAL A 67 11.93 5.62 -9.87
CA VAL A 67 10.72 5.27 -9.11
C VAL A 67 9.78 6.46 -9.11
N VAL A 68 8.67 6.30 -9.83
CA VAL A 68 7.66 7.36 -10.03
C VAL A 68 6.55 7.33 -8.97
N GLY A 69 6.50 6.27 -8.17
CA GLY A 69 5.53 6.12 -7.09
C GLY A 69 5.85 4.95 -6.19
N VAL A 70 5.16 4.86 -5.06
CA VAL A 70 5.29 3.79 -4.08
C VAL A 70 3.91 3.33 -3.68
N VAL A 71 3.75 2.03 -3.50
CA VAL A 71 2.55 1.43 -2.95
C VAL A 71 2.90 0.56 -1.77
N VAL A 72 2.14 0.69 -0.69
CA VAL A 72 2.24 -0.16 0.49
C VAL A 72 0.93 -0.89 0.69
N THR A 73 1.01 -2.19 0.93
CA THR A 73 -0.12 -3.03 1.30
C THR A 73 0.08 -3.59 2.70
N THR A 74 -0.93 -3.50 3.56
CA THR A 74 -0.88 -3.98 4.93
C THR A 74 -2.26 -4.43 5.40
N VAL A 75 -2.32 -5.36 6.33
CA VAL A 75 -3.58 -5.79 6.94
C VAL A 75 -3.92 -4.86 8.09
N ILE A 76 -5.15 -4.37 8.11
CA ILE A 76 -5.71 -3.56 9.19
C ILE A 76 -6.93 -4.27 9.75
N THR A 77 -7.23 -4.02 11.02
CA THR A 77 -8.46 -4.50 11.64
C THR A 77 -9.43 -3.32 11.73
N VAL A 78 -10.61 -3.51 11.17
CA VAL A 78 -11.70 -2.53 11.17
C VAL A 78 -12.72 -3.00 12.19
N VAL A 79 -13.02 -2.13 13.16
CA VAL A 79 -14.04 -2.39 14.16
C VAL A 79 -15.27 -1.55 13.83
N PRO A 80 -16.45 -2.16 13.72
CA PRO A 80 -17.67 -1.39 13.58
C PRO A 80 -17.87 -0.52 14.82
N PRO A 81 -18.43 0.67 14.66
CA PRO A 81 -18.60 1.56 15.79
C PRO A 81 -19.52 0.95 16.85
N ALA A 82 -19.22 1.22 18.12
CA ALA A 82 -20.23 1.11 19.18
C ALA A 82 -21.39 2.10 18.88
N GLU A 83 -22.59 1.80 19.36
CA GLU A 83 -23.79 2.63 19.09
C GLU A 83 -23.52 4.13 19.37
N GLY A 84 -23.38 4.92 18.30
CA GLY A 84 -23.18 6.39 18.37
C GLY A 84 -21.79 6.91 18.02
N GLU A 85 -20.82 6.05 17.70
CA GLU A 85 -19.45 6.47 17.33
C GLU A 85 -19.16 6.32 15.82
N PRO A 86 -18.15 7.01 15.27
CA PRO A 86 -17.67 6.76 13.91
C PRO A 86 -16.81 5.48 13.86
N PRO A 87 -16.80 4.74 12.72
CA PRO A 87 -15.94 3.58 12.55
C PRO A 87 -14.46 3.96 12.68
N VAL A 88 -13.67 3.11 13.35
CA VAL A 88 -12.22 3.30 13.51
C VAL A 88 -11.49 2.16 12.82
N ALA A 89 -10.54 2.51 11.95
CA ALA A 89 -9.65 1.58 11.27
C ALA A 89 -8.24 1.74 11.85
N ARG A 90 -7.63 0.65 12.36
CA ARG A 90 -6.32 0.72 13.01
C ARG A 90 -5.41 -0.42 12.56
N ARG A 91 -4.13 -0.09 12.33
CA ARG A 91 -3.09 -1.06 11.97
C ARG A 91 -2.54 -1.73 13.24
N GLY A 92 -2.61 -3.07 13.30
CA GLY A 92 -1.80 -3.88 14.22
C GLY A 92 -2.01 -3.70 15.73
N VAL A 93 -3.20 -3.33 16.20
CA VAL A 93 -3.44 -3.19 17.66
C VAL A 93 -4.18 -4.42 18.18
N ASP A 94 -3.50 -5.24 18.99
CA ASP A 94 -4.06 -6.44 19.65
C ASP A 94 -5.36 -6.17 20.43
N ASP A 95 -5.54 -4.97 21.01
CA ASP A 95 -6.77 -4.58 21.71
C ASP A 95 -8.00 -4.47 20.78
N VAL A 96 -7.80 -4.17 19.49
CA VAL A 96 -8.88 -4.02 18.50
C VAL A 96 -9.40 -5.38 18.02
N ALA A 97 -8.53 -6.40 18.01
CA ALA A 97 -8.86 -7.76 17.60
C ALA A 97 -9.79 -8.51 18.58
N SER A 98 -10.01 -7.97 19.79
CA SER A 98 -10.89 -8.58 20.80
C SER A 98 -12.38 -8.25 20.61
N HIS A 99 -12.74 -7.36 19.66
CA HIS A 99 -14.13 -7.03 19.39
C HIS A 99 -14.80 -8.15 18.57
N PRO A 100 -15.99 -8.66 18.95
CA PRO A 100 -16.63 -9.80 18.28
C PRO A 100 -16.96 -9.52 16.80
N ASP A 101 -17.17 -8.25 16.45
CA ASP A 101 -17.45 -7.82 15.08
C ASP A 101 -16.22 -7.23 14.35
N ALA A 102 -15.02 -7.34 14.93
CA ALA A 102 -13.79 -6.93 14.26
C ALA A 102 -13.61 -7.72 12.95
N LYS A 103 -13.35 -6.99 11.85
CA LYS A 103 -13.06 -7.59 10.56
C LYS A 103 -11.72 -7.13 10.05
N ASP A 104 -10.90 -8.08 9.62
CA ASP A 104 -9.66 -7.75 8.96
C ASP A 104 -9.92 -7.25 7.54
N GLY A 105 -9.11 -6.32 7.08
CA GLY A 105 -9.13 -5.77 5.74
C GLY A 105 -7.72 -5.49 5.26
N ARG A 106 -7.49 -5.59 3.95
CA ARG A 106 -6.25 -5.20 3.31
C ARG A 106 -6.35 -3.74 2.90
N LEU A 107 -5.47 -2.94 3.48
CA LEU A 107 -5.28 -1.55 3.11
C LEU A 107 -4.13 -1.47 2.10
N ALA A 108 -4.37 -0.84 0.96
CA ALA A 108 -3.37 -0.49 -0.04
C ALA A 108 -3.31 1.04 -0.18
N VAL A 109 -2.14 1.62 0.09
CA VAL A 109 -1.88 3.06 -0.02
C VAL A 109 -0.83 3.28 -1.09
N GLY A 110 -1.09 4.20 -2.01
CA GLY A 110 -0.19 4.54 -3.10
C GLY A 110 0.02 6.05 -3.20
N VAL A 111 1.27 6.46 -3.38
CA VAL A 111 1.66 7.85 -3.60
C VAL A 111 2.56 7.92 -4.83
N LEU A 112 2.28 8.87 -5.71
CA LEU A 112 3.13 9.21 -6.85
C LEU A 112 3.98 10.44 -6.52
N ARG A 113 5.12 10.55 -7.19
CA ARG A 113 6.06 11.67 -7.03
C ARG A 113 5.47 13.02 -7.47
N ASP A 114 4.46 13.00 -8.35
CA ASP A 114 3.68 14.18 -8.76
C ASP A 114 2.68 14.66 -7.68
N GLY A 115 2.62 13.98 -6.54
CA GLY A 115 1.76 14.32 -5.40
C GLY A 115 0.39 13.66 -5.43
N ALA A 116 0.06 12.89 -6.47
CA ALA A 116 -1.16 12.08 -6.52
C ALA A 116 -1.12 10.98 -5.44
N ARG A 117 -2.24 10.81 -4.72
CA ARG A 117 -2.37 9.89 -3.59
C ARG A 117 -3.65 9.09 -3.71
N LEU A 118 -3.62 7.83 -3.32
CA LEU A 118 -4.79 6.96 -3.30
C LEU A 118 -4.69 5.97 -2.15
N ALA A 119 -5.81 5.73 -1.46
CA ALA A 119 -5.94 4.71 -0.43
C ALA A 119 -7.16 3.83 -0.74
N LEU A 120 -6.96 2.52 -0.66
CA LEU A 120 -7.94 1.51 -0.99
C LEU A 120 -8.01 0.50 0.15
N LEU A 121 -9.22 0.18 0.60
CA LEU A 121 -9.46 -0.83 1.62
C LEU A 121 -10.33 -1.94 1.04
N GLN A 122 -9.81 -3.16 1.07
CA GLN A 122 -10.53 -4.37 0.71
C GLN A 122 -10.82 -5.16 1.99
N MET A 123 -12.08 -5.42 2.30
CA MET A 123 -12.43 -6.20 3.48
C MET A 123 -12.21 -7.69 3.24
N LEU A 124 -11.68 -8.43 4.22
CA LEU A 124 -11.47 -9.87 4.11
C LEU A 124 -12.82 -10.58 3.91
N GLY A 125 -12.89 -11.45 2.90
CA GLY A 125 -14.14 -12.14 2.52
C GLY A 125 -15.10 -11.32 1.67
N SER A 126 -14.70 -10.13 1.20
CA SER A 126 -15.42 -9.38 0.17
C SER A 126 -14.90 -9.72 -1.23
N GLU A 127 -15.69 -9.45 -2.27
CA GLU A 127 -15.24 -9.67 -3.65
C GLU A 127 -14.12 -8.68 -4.01
N GLU A 128 -13.25 -9.03 -4.95
CA GLU A 128 -12.11 -8.20 -5.38
C GLU A 128 -12.51 -6.80 -5.89
N GLN A 129 -13.77 -6.63 -6.28
CA GLN A 129 -14.32 -5.37 -6.76
C GLN A 129 -14.90 -4.49 -5.64
N ASP A 130 -15.10 -5.03 -4.44
CA ASP A 130 -15.60 -4.30 -3.27
C ASP A 130 -14.44 -3.57 -2.56
N LEU A 131 -13.94 -2.54 -3.24
CA LEU A 131 -12.90 -1.65 -2.73
C LEU A 131 -13.53 -0.38 -2.14
N LEU A 132 -13.25 -0.14 -0.87
CA LEU A 132 -13.63 1.07 -0.17
C LEU A 132 -12.55 2.14 -0.37
N THR A 133 -12.98 3.36 -0.71
CA THR A 133 -12.14 4.56 -0.80
C THR A 133 -12.69 5.61 0.16
N HIS A 134 -11.82 6.28 0.91
CA HIS A 134 -12.21 7.42 1.72
C HIS A 134 -11.06 8.44 1.74
N PRO A 135 -11.33 9.76 1.70
CA PRO A 135 -10.30 10.79 1.72
C PRO A 135 -9.40 10.70 2.98
N ASP A 136 -9.98 10.42 4.15
CA ASP A 136 -9.22 10.22 5.40
C ASP A 136 -8.74 8.79 5.63
N LEU A 137 -8.90 7.87 4.67
CA LEU A 137 -8.45 6.49 4.85
C LEU A 137 -6.92 6.46 4.95
N ALA A 138 -6.44 6.05 6.12
CA ALA A 138 -5.01 5.91 6.39
C ALA A 138 -4.20 7.18 6.11
N ALA A 139 -4.75 8.35 6.47
CA ALA A 139 -4.12 9.64 6.27
C ALA A 139 -2.66 9.68 6.77
N ASP A 140 -2.39 9.17 7.98
CA ASP A 140 -1.03 9.12 8.54
C ASP A 140 -0.06 8.32 7.65
N LEU A 141 -0.50 7.19 7.10
CA LEU A 141 0.33 6.35 6.23
C LEU A 141 0.52 6.99 4.85
N VAL A 142 -0.51 7.64 4.31
CA VAL A 142 -0.42 8.41 3.07
C VAL A 142 0.60 9.53 3.20
N GLU A 143 0.57 10.27 4.31
CA GLU A 143 1.52 11.34 4.59
C GLU A 143 2.94 10.81 4.80
N ALA A 144 3.10 9.74 5.59
CA ALA A 144 4.41 9.11 5.78
C ALA A 144 5.01 8.58 4.47
N LEU A 145 4.20 7.98 3.57
CA LEU A 145 4.67 7.58 2.24
C LEU A 145 5.09 8.79 1.40
N ALA A 146 4.28 9.85 1.41
CA ALA A 146 4.57 11.05 0.64
C ALA A 146 5.89 11.71 1.09
N ALA A 147 6.15 11.71 2.39
CA ALA A 147 7.40 12.22 2.97
C ALA A 147 8.64 11.48 2.44
N THR A 148 8.53 10.21 2.05
CA THR A 148 9.67 9.45 1.45
C THR A 148 10.13 10.00 0.09
N PHE A 149 9.31 10.83 -0.55
CA PHE A 149 9.64 11.51 -1.81
C PHE A 149 10.07 12.96 -1.63
N GLU A 150 9.84 13.56 -0.46
CA GLU A 150 10.27 14.91 -0.18
C GLU A 150 11.79 14.89 0.04
N PRO A 151 12.55 15.81 -0.58
CA PRO A 151 13.97 15.94 -0.26
C PRO A 151 14.10 16.27 1.22
N ASP A 152 15.06 15.63 1.90
CA ASP A 152 15.45 15.95 3.27
C ASP A 152 15.94 17.41 3.29
N ASP A 153 15.02 18.36 3.49
CA ASP A 153 15.36 19.77 3.68
C ASP A 153 15.77 19.92 5.15
N ALA A 154 17.05 19.59 5.41
CA ALA A 154 17.75 19.81 6.67
C ALA A 154 18.99 20.68 6.46
#